data_AF-A0A5M6CD17-F1
#
_entry.id   AF-A0A5M6CD17-F1
#
_cell.length_a   1.000
_cell.length_b   1.000
_cell.length_c   1.000
_cell.angle_alpha   90.00
_cell.angle_beta   90.00
_cell.angle_gamma   90.00
#
_symmetry.space_group_name_H-M   'P 1'
#
loop_
_entity.id
_entity.type
_entity.pdbx_description
1 polymer ?
#
loop_
_entity_poly.entity_id
_entity_poly.type
_entity_poly.pdbx_seq_one_letter_code
_entity_poly.pdbx_strand_id
1 'polypeptide(L)'
;MASSSTGRIPQGEVIMDFADGGSYIKQKLEDAVLEIERRKITKEEGAKAQKAMQALEVGKSASPAPGVKAEDVDYMVAQLGVSKEEAEEGLKAEKGDLVKALIRLVQPRKRARSVDGGAELAK
;
A
#
# COMPACT_ATOMS: atom_id res chain seq x y z
N MET A 1 59.45 -32.20 44.82
CA MET A 1 59.65 -30.86 45.41
C MET A 1 59.35 -29.83 44.31
N ALA A 2 58.53 -28.83 44.63
CA ALA A 2 57.83 -27.77 43.85
C ALA A 2 58.60 -27.15 42.65
N SER A 3 58.00 -26.89 41.47
CA SER A 3 56.95 -25.91 41.04
C SER A 3 57.42 -24.45 40.91
N SER A 4 57.35 -23.87 39.68
CA SER A 4 56.86 -22.49 39.39
C SER A 4 57.09 -22.03 37.92
N SER A 5 56.00 -22.07 37.13
CA SER A 5 55.52 -21.17 36.04
C SER A 5 56.47 -20.29 35.18
N THR A 6 56.33 -20.38 33.85
CA THR A 6 55.97 -19.23 32.96
C THR A 6 55.51 -19.76 31.60
N GLY A 7 54.22 -19.56 31.28
CA GLY A 7 53.59 -19.98 30.04
C GLY A 7 54.03 -19.17 28.82
N ARG A 8 54.77 -19.80 27.91
CA ARG A 8 54.83 -19.40 26.50
C ARG A 8 54.40 -20.59 25.67
N ILE A 9 53.15 -20.55 25.21
CA ILE A 9 52.69 -21.37 24.09
C ILE A 9 53.54 -20.93 22.88
N PRO A 10 54.17 -21.85 22.12
CA PRO A 10 54.88 -21.48 20.91
C PRO A 10 53.93 -20.72 19.98
N GLN A 11 54.13 -19.42 19.84
CA GLN A 11 53.34 -18.58 18.92
C GLN A 11 53.88 -18.80 17.51
N GLY A 12 53.32 -19.78 16.83
CA GLY A 12 53.70 -20.11 15.47
C GLY A 12 52.80 -21.20 14.95
N GLU A 13 51.53 -20.86 14.72
CA GLU A 13 50.59 -21.44 13.77
C GLU A 13 49.18 -20.89 14.04
N VAL A 14 49.02 -19.58 13.86
CA VAL A 14 47.72 -19.02 13.45
C VAL A 14 47.98 -18.27 12.15
N ILE A 15 48.39 -19.03 11.14
CA ILE A 15 48.00 -18.65 9.78
C ILE A 15 46.61 -19.25 9.65
N MET A 16 45.59 -18.52 10.14
CA MET A 16 44.26 -18.71 9.56
C MET A 16 44.48 -18.50 8.07
N ASP A 17 44.27 -19.55 7.29
CA ASP A 17 44.46 -19.57 5.85
C ASP A 17 43.91 -18.28 5.23
N PHE A 18 44.79 -17.32 4.96
CA PHE A 18 44.44 -16.07 4.27
C PHE A 18 43.94 -16.38 2.85
N ALA A 19 44.21 -17.61 2.38
CA ALA A 19 43.65 -18.20 1.17
C ALA A 19 42.15 -18.55 1.29
N ASP A 20 41.64 -18.89 2.47
CA ASP A 20 40.25 -19.37 2.65
C ASP A 20 39.29 -18.28 3.17
N GLY A 21 39.83 -17.18 3.68
CA GLY A 21 39.04 -15.96 3.96
C GLY A 21 38.37 -15.39 2.70
N GLY A 22 38.99 -15.57 1.52
CA GLY A 22 38.41 -15.16 0.24
C GLY A 22 37.13 -15.93 -0.11
N SER A 23 37.09 -17.23 0.19
CA SER A 23 35.90 -18.09 -0.03
C SER A 23 34.73 -17.64 0.83
N TYR A 24 34.98 -17.33 2.11
CA TYR A 24 33.94 -16.85 3.03
C TYR A 24 33.39 -15.47 2.63
N ILE A 25 34.26 -14.54 2.23
CA ILE A 25 33.84 -13.21 1.77
C ILE A 25 33.06 -13.30 0.45
N LYS A 26 33.51 -14.17 -0.46
CA LYS A 26 32.84 -14.41 -1.74
C LYS A 26 31.43 -14.97 -1.53
N GLN A 27 31.29 -15.99 -0.68
CA GLN A 27 29.99 -16.59 -0.40
C GLN A 27 29.01 -15.60 0.23
N LYS A 28 29.47 -14.78 1.19
CA LYS A 28 28.63 -13.72 1.76
C LYS A 28 28.22 -12.65 0.77
N LEU A 29 29.09 -12.30 -0.17
CA LEU A 29 28.76 -11.35 -1.24
C LEU A 29 27.74 -11.91 -2.22
N GLU A 30 27.91 -13.18 -2.63
CA GLU A 30 26.97 -13.87 -3.52
C GLU A 30 25.58 -13.99 -2.88
N ASP A 31 25.52 -14.35 -1.59
CA ASP A 31 24.27 -14.41 -0.84
C ASP A 31 23.57 -13.04 -0.74
N ALA A 32 24.34 -11.98 -0.48
CA ALA A 32 23.80 -10.62 -0.40
C ALA A 32 23.25 -10.12 -1.76
N VAL A 33 23.92 -10.46 -2.86
CA VAL A 33 23.45 -10.12 -4.22
C VAL A 33 22.15 -10.85 -4.54
N LEU A 34 22.07 -12.15 -4.26
CA LEU A 34 20.85 -12.94 -4.47
C LEU A 34 19.68 -12.40 -3.63
N GLU A 35 19.93 -11.94 -2.41
CA GLU A 35 18.88 -11.35 -1.57
C GLU A 35 18.37 -10.01 -2.14
N ILE A 36 19.26 -9.17 -2.68
CA ILE A 36 18.89 -7.91 -3.33
C ILE A 36 18.07 -8.17 -4.59
N GLU A 37 18.45 -9.15 -5.41
CA GLU A 37 17.72 -9.53 -6.62
C GLU A 37 16.33 -10.06 -6.30
N ARG A 38 16.19 -10.95 -5.30
CA ARG A 38 14.89 -11.43 -4.82
C ARG A 38 14.00 -10.29 -4.32
N ARG A 39 14.57 -9.30 -3.62
CA ARG A 39 13.83 -8.11 -3.16
C ARG A 39 13.39 -7.20 -4.32
N LYS A 40 14.17 -7.11 -5.40
CA LYS A 40 13.77 -6.36 -6.60
C LYS A 40 12.65 -7.07 -7.35
N ILE A 41 12.80 -8.38 -7.58
CA ILE A 41 11.79 -9.20 -8.25
C ILE A 41 10.46 -9.14 -7.50
N THR A 42 10.46 -9.34 -6.18
CA THR A 42 9.22 -9.27 -5.38
C THR A 42 8.56 -7.89 -5.37
N LYS A 43 9.35 -6.79 -5.42
CA LYS A 43 8.82 -5.43 -5.53
C LYS A 43 8.26 -5.13 -6.92
N GLU A 44 8.95 -5.56 -7.97
CA GLU A 44 8.51 -5.36 -9.36
C GLU A 44 7.32 -6.23 -9.72
N GLU A 45 7.30 -7.49 -9.27
CA GLU A 45 6.15 -8.39 -9.40
C GLU A 45 4.98 -7.93 -8.55
N GLY A 46 5.22 -7.44 -7.33
CA GLY A 46 4.20 -6.84 -6.49
C GLY A 46 3.56 -5.62 -7.14
N ALA A 47 4.36 -4.73 -7.73
CA ALA A 47 3.86 -3.56 -8.44
C ALA A 47 3.11 -3.93 -9.74
N LYS A 48 3.59 -4.94 -10.49
CA LYS A 48 2.92 -5.42 -11.70
C LYS A 48 1.62 -6.16 -11.39
N ALA A 49 1.59 -6.96 -10.32
CA ALA A 49 0.40 -7.65 -9.84
C ALA A 49 -0.64 -6.65 -9.30
N GLN A 50 -0.22 -5.63 -8.54
CA GLN A 50 -1.12 -4.56 -8.08
C GLN A 50 -1.71 -3.78 -9.26
N LYS A 51 -0.88 -3.43 -10.25
CA LYS A 51 -1.35 -2.74 -11.46
C LYS A 51 -2.31 -3.61 -12.30
N ALA A 52 -2.07 -4.92 -12.36
CA ALA A 52 -2.96 -5.86 -13.03
C ALA A 52 -4.29 -6.07 -12.27
N MET A 53 -4.24 -6.14 -10.94
CA MET A 53 -5.45 -6.22 -10.10
C MET A 53 -6.29 -4.95 -10.23
N GLN A 54 -5.65 -3.78 -10.20
CA GLN A 54 -6.35 -2.50 -10.37
C GLN A 54 -7.00 -2.38 -11.75
N ALA A 55 -6.35 -2.85 -12.82
CA ALA A 55 -6.93 -2.88 -14.16
C ALA A 55 -8.13 -3.84 -14.30
N LEU A 56 -8.11 -4.98 -13.60
CA LEU A 56 -9.23 -5.92 -13.56
C LEU A 56 -10.40 -5.39 -12.73
N GLU A 57 -10.13 -4.61 -11.68
CA GLU A 57 -11.15 -3.98 -10.84
C GLU A 57 -11.92 -2.88 -11.60
N VAL A 58 -11.24 -2.15 -12.49
CA VAL A 58 -11.89 -1.21 -13.44
C VAL A 58 -12.82 -1.92 -14.42
N GLY A 59 -12.59 -3.19 -14.74
CA GLY A 59 -13.53 -4.00 -15.53
C GLY A 59 -14.85 -4.30 -14.78
N LYS A 60 -14.85 -4.25 -13.45
CA LYS A 60 -16.02 -4.49 -12.59
C LYS A 60 -16.83 -3.24 -12.32
N SER A 61 -16.25 -2.03 -12.49
CA SER A 61 -16.98 -0.76 -12.46
C SER A 61 -17.68 -0.42 -13.78
N ALA A 62 -17.44 -1.17 -14.87
CA ALA A 62 -18.17 -1.00 -16.12
C ALA A 62 -19.62 -1.53 -16.07
N SER A 63 -19.95 -2.36 -15.07
CA SER A 63 -21.33 -2.79 -14.82
C SER A 63 -21.94 -1.90 -13.76
N PRO A 64 -23.04 -1.17 -14.05
CA PRO A 64 -23.72 -0.40 -13.02
C PRO A 64 -24.09 -1.34 -11.87
N ALA A 65 -23.78 -0.92 -10.64
CA ALA A 65 -24.13 -1.71 -9.46
C ALA A 65 -25.64 -2.01 -9.46
N PRO A 66 -26.07 -3.17 -8.90
CA PRO A 66 -27.48 -3.55 -8.90
C PRO A 66 -28.32 -2.44 -8.24
N GLY A 67 -29.15 -1.77 -9.04
CA GLY A 67 -30.00 -0.66 -8.61
C GLY A 67 -29.63 0.74 -9.12
N VAL A 68 -28.54 0.90 -9.88
CA VAL A 68 -28.16 2.17 -10.51
C VAL A 68 -28.48 2.14 -12.00
N LYS A 69 -29.31 3.06 -12.48
CA LYS A 69 -29.56 3.20 -13.92
C LYS A 69 -28.42 3.98 -14.57
N ALA A 70 -27.94 3.52 -15.72
CA ALA A 70 -26.91 4.23 -16.48
C ALA A 70 -27.37 5.64 -16.91
N GLU A 71 -28.65 5.78 -17.24
CA GLU A 71 -29.27 7.07 -17.61
C GLU A 71 -29.18 8.11 -16.49
N ASP A 72 -29.36 7.69 -15.23
CA ASP A 72 -29.28 8.57 -14.06
C ASP A 72 -27.84 9.02 -13.81
N VAL A 73 -26.87 8.13 -14.04
CA VAL A 73 -25.42 8.45 -13.94
C VAL A 73 -25.04 9.47 -15.02
N ASP A 74 -25.42 9.24 -16.28
CA ASP A 74 -25.10 10.13 -17.39
C ASP A 74 -25.75 11.51 -17.20
N TYR A 75 -26.98 11.55 -16.69
CA TYR A 75 -27.66 12.81 -16.36
C TYR A 75 -26.91 13.59 -15.28
N MET A 76 -26.47 12.93 -14.21
CA MET A 76 -25.73 13.58 -13.13
C MET A 76 -24.37 14.10 -13.60
N VAL A 77 -23.65 13.35 -14.44
CA VAL A 77 -22.38 13.79 -15.04
C VAL A 77 -22.61 15.02 -15.92
N ALA A 78 -23.65 15.02 -16.76
CA ALA A 78 -23.96 16.15 -17.63
C ALA A 78 -24.35 17.42 -16.86
N GLN A 79 -25.12 17.28 -15.77
CA GLN A 79 -25.75 18.43 -15.11
C GLN A 79 -24.96 19.00 -13.95
N LEU A 80 -24.26 18.15 -13.19
CA LEU A 80 -23.42 18.58 -12.06
C LEU A 80 -21.94 18.62 -12.41
N GLY A 81 -21.51 18.02 -13.53
CA GLY A 81 -20.10 17.96 -13.91
C GLY A 81 -19.24 17.11 -12.96
N VAL A 82 -19.86 16.20 -12.20
CA VAL A 82 -19.16 15.27 -11.31
C VAL A 82 -18.56 14.10 -12.08
N SER A 83 -17.55 13.47 -11.51
CA SER A 83 -16.96 12.26 -12.09
C SER A 83 -17.97 11.10 -12.08
N LYS A 84 -17.81 10.15 -13.01
CA LYS A 84 -18.70 8.97 -13.11
C LYS A 84 -18.68 8.15 -11.81
N GLU A 85 -17.52 8.06 -11.16
CA GLU A 85 -17.33 7.36 -9.90
C GLU A 85 -18.15 8.01 -8.77
N GLU A 86 -18.08 9.34 -8.63
CA GLU A 86 -18.84 10.09 -7.63
C GLU A 86 -20.35 10.04 -7.87
N ALA A 87 -20.78 10.07 -9.13
CA ALA A 87 -22.20 9.94 -9.49
C ALA A 87 -22.74 8.55 -9.12
N GLU A 88 -21.97 7.49 -9.40
CA GLU A 88 -22.32 6.13 -9.01
C GLU A 88 -22.34 5.95 -7.49
N GLU A 89 -21.39 6.52 -6.76
CA GLU A 89 -21.37 6.48 -5.28
C GLU A 89 -22.57 7.21 -4.68
N GLY A 90 -22.92 8.38 -5.23
CA GLY A 90 -24.10 9.15 -4.81
C GLY A 90 -25.40 8.37 -5.01
N LEU A 91 -25.56 7.71 -6.17
CA LEU A 91 -26.74 6.89 -6.45
C LEU A 91 -26.78 5.61 -5.62
N LYS A 92 -25.63 4.97 -5.37
CA LYS A 92 -25.53 3.80 -4.48
C LYS A 92 -25.94 4.15 -3.05
N ALA A 93 -25.51 5.31 -2.54
CA ALA A 93 -25.82 5.76 -1.18
C ALA A 93 -27.31 6.00 -0.96
N GLU A 94 -28.03 6.48 -1.98
CA GLU A 94 -29.46 6.80 -1.93
C GLU A 94 -30.36 5.71 -2.53
N LYS A 95 -29.82 4.49 -2.73
CA LYS A 95 -30.55 3.31 -3.25
C LYS A 95 -31.18 3.52 -4.64
N GLY A 96 -30.52 4.31 -5.50
CA GLY A 96 -30.99 4.61 -6.85
C GLY A 96 -32.05 5.71 -6.93
N ASP A 97 -32.26 6.50 -5.87
CA ASP A 97 -33.15 7.66 -5.89
C ASP A 97 -32.40 8.91 -6.39
N LEU A 98 -32.63 9.28 -7.67
CA LEU A 98 -31.99 10.41 -8.34
C LEU A 98 -32.16 11.74 -7.57
N VAL A 99 -33.37 12.02 -7.10
CA VAL A 99 -33.69 13.33 -6.48
C VAL A 99 -32.93 13.49 -5.17
N LYS A 100 -32.89 12.43 -4.34
CA LYS A 100 -32.12 12.46 -3.09
C LYS A 100 -30.62 12.55 -3.33
N ALA A 101 -30.11 11.85 -4.35
CA ALA A 101 -28.70 11.91 -4.72
C ALA A 101 -28.30 13.33 -5.14
N LEU A 102 -29.13 14.00 -5.97
CA LEU A 102 -28.92 15.40 -6.38
C LEU A 102 -28.93 16.35 -5.18
N ILE A 103 -29.94 16.24 -4.31
CA ILE A 103 -30.04 17.11 -3.12
C ILE A 103 -28.80 16.96 -2.23
N ARG A 104 -28.33 15.74 -2.02
CA ARG A 104 -27.15 15.46 -1.20
C ARG A 104 -25.86 16.01 -1.79
N LEU A 105 -25.69 15.91 -3.12
CA LEU A 105 -24.49 16.43 -3.80
C LEU A 105 -24.45 17.95 -3.83
N VAL A 106 -25.61 18.61 -3.90
CA VAL A 106 -25.70 20.08 -3.88
C VAL A 106 -25.56 20.65 -2.48
N GLN A 107 -25.88 19.88 -1.43
CA GLN A 107 -25.79 20.36 -0.05
C GLN A 107 -24.33 20.69 0.33
N PRO A 108 -24.08 21.88 0.91
CA PRO A 108 -22.76 22.22 1.40
C PRO A 108 -22.38 21.25 2.52
N ARG A 109 -21.13 20.80 2.52
CA ARG A 109 -20.60 19.96 3.60
C ARG A 109 -20.84 20.64 4.93
N LYS A 110 -21.42 19.91 5.90
CA LYS A 110 -21.58 20.42 7.27
C LYS A 110 -20.21 20.89 7.75
N ARG A 111 -20.10 22.19 8.05
CA ARG A 111 -18.86 22.77 8.56
C ARG A 111 -18.45 21.99 9.80
N ALA A 112 -17.16 21.69 9.92
CA ALA A 112 -16.62 21.15 11.16
C ALA A 112 -16.97 22.13 12.28
N ARG A 113 -17.59 21.64 13.37
CA ARG A 113 -18.06 22.47 14.49
C ARG A 113 -16.94 23.22 15.25
N SER A 114 -15.68 23.07 14.82
CA SER A 114 -14.52 23.72 15.43
C SER A 114 -14.42 25.21 15.11
N VAL A 115 -15.08 25.71 14.07
CA VAL A 115 -14.98 27.13 13.66
C VAL A 115 -16.07 28.04 14.26
N ASP A 116 -17.20 27.49 14.70
CA ASP A 116 -18.34 28.29 15.17
C ASP A 116 -18.55 28.27 16.71
N GLY A 117 -17.60 27.71 17.48
CA GLY A 117 -17.65 27.74 18.96
C GLY A 117 -18.83 26.99 19.60
N GLY A 118 -19.65 26.29 18.82
CA GLY A 118 -20.82 25.53 19.29
C GLY A 118 -20.47 24.15 19.81
N ALA A 119 -19.75 24.07 20.94
CA ALA A 119 -19.57 22.85 21.71
C ALA A 119 -20.71 22.69 22.72
N GLU A 120 -21.93 22.38 22.25
CA GLU A 120 -22.92 21.80 23.15
C GLU A 120 -22.75 20.28 23.16
N LEU A 121 -22.33 19.78 24.33
CA LEU A 121 -22.31 18.38 24.70
C LEU A 121 -23.72 17.82 24.57
N ALA A 122 -23.93 16.92 23.62
CA ALA A 122 -25.14 16.12 23.58
C ALA A 122 -25.21 15.30 24.89
N LYS A 123 -26.25 15.55 25.69
CA LYS A 123 -26.70 14.67 26.78
C LYS A 123 -27.39 13.45 26.21
#